data_AF-A0A929N537-F1
#
_entry.id   AF-A0A929N537-F1
#
_cell.length_a   1.000
_cell.length_b   1.000
_cell.length_c   1.000
_cell.angle_alpha   90.00
_cell.angle_beta   90.00
_cell.angle_gamma   90.00
#
_symmetry.space_group_name_H-M   'P 1'
#
loop_
_entity.id
_entity.type
_entity.pdbx_description
1 polymer ?
#
loop_
_entity_poly.entity_id
_entity_poly.type
_entity_poly.pdbx_seq_one_letter_code
_entity_poly.pdbx_strand_id
1 'polypeptide(L)'
;LVVIPWIAPPLALGVVWSWVFAPTGGLLSAIAGQRLEILVSPTWALPAAAFVVIWGNVGYTALFFIAGLLSIPKELVEAATVDGASSSQIFWRIKMPLLRPTFFFVSVTSVISVFNLFDQIYALTKGGPDGATEVLAYKIYQEAFETGNLGRAAVMAVVMMLILMAITLAQNLYFRSRTTYELV
;
A
#
# COMPACT_ATOMS: atom_id res chain seq x y z
N LEU A 1 -2.83 14.99 10.84
CA LEU A 1 -2.71 15.32 9.40
C LEU A 1 -2.32 14.09 8.57
N VAL A 2 -1.23 13.37 8.89
CA VAL A 2 -0.74 12.21 8.10
C VAL A 2 -1.74 11.04 8.00
N VAL A 3 -2.64 10.87 8.98
CA VAL A 3 -3.61 9.76 9.03
C VAL A 3 -4.90 10.05 8.23
N ILE A 4 -5.15 11.31 7.85
CA ILE A 4 -6.40 11.72 7.19
C ILE A 4 -6.67 10.94 5.88
N PRO A 5 -5.69 10.74 4.98
CA PRO A 5 -5.91 9.97 3.77
C PRO A 5 -6.34 8.53 4.04
N TRP A 6 -5.87 7.92 5.12
CA TRP A 6 -6.16 6.52 5.42
C TRP A 6 -7.58 6.28 5.95
N ILE A 7 -8.15 7.26 6.65
CA ILE A 7 -9.50 7.15 7.23
C ILE A 7 -10.58 7.36 6.17
N ALA A 8 -10.27 8.07 5.09
CA ALA A 8 -11.21 8.34 4.02
C ALA A 8 -11.56 7.04 3.25
N PRO A 9 -12.83 6.83 2.85
CA PRO A 9 -13.22 5.67 2.06
C PRO A 9 -12.40 5.60 0.76
N PRO A 10 -11.79 4.45 0.41
CA PRO A 10 -10.95 4.33 -0.79
C PRO A 10 -11.67 4.70 -2.07
N LEU A 11 -12.96 4.38 -2.17
CA LEU A 11 -13.82 4.77 -3.30
C LEU A 11 -13.93 6.29 -3.42
N ALA A 12 -14.16 7.00 -2.30
CA ALA A 12 -14.26 8.46 -2.29
C ALA A 12 -12.93 9.11 -2.71
N LEU A 13 -11.81 8.59 -2.23
CA LEU A 13 -10.49 9.04 -2.66
C LEU A 13 -10.28 8.84 -4.15
N GLY A 14 -10.66 7.68 -4.69
CA GLY A 14 -10.56 7.41 -6.12
C GLY A 14 -11.39 8.37 -6.97
N VAL A 15 -12.61 8.72 -6.54
CA VAL A 15 -13.47 9.70 -7.22
C VAL A 15 -12.87 11.11 -7.18
N VAL A 16 -12.36 11.54 -6.02
CA VAL A 16 -11.73 12.86 -5.89
C VAL A 16 -10.51 12.95 -6.81
N TRP A 17 -9.66 11.93 -6.80
CA TRP A 17 -8.45 11.93 -7.61
C TRP A 17 -8.73 11.74 -9.10
N SER A 18 -9.80 11.05 -9.50
CA SER A 18 -10.20 10.98 -10.92
C SER A 18 -10.63 12.34 -11.44
N TRP A 19 -11.28 13.17 -10.62
CA TRP A 19 -11.57 14.57 -10.95
C TRP A 19 -10.30 15.43 -11.02
N VAL A 20 -9.36 15.26 -10.08
CA VAL A 20 -8.07 15.98 -10.09
C VAL A 20 -7.26 15.68 -11.35
N PHE A 21 -7.24 14.42 -11.80
CA PHE A 21 -6.55 13.97 -13.00
C PHE A 21 -7.38 14.07 -14.29
N ALA A 22 -8.59 14.67 -14.23
CA ALA A 22 -9.44 14.78 -15.41
C ALA A 22 -8.73 15.59 -16.52
N PRO A 23 -8.72 15.10 -17.79
CA PRO A 23 -7.96 15.73 -18.86
C PRO A 23 -8.36 17.17 -19.19
N THR A 24 -9.64 17.49 -18.99
CA THR A 24 -10.22 18.82 -19.23
C THR A 24 -11.07 19.21 -18.03
N GLY A 25 -10.78 20.38 -17.44
CA GLY A 25 -11.53 20.90 -16.29
C GLY A 25 -11.17 20.26 -14.95
N GLY A 26 -10.22 19.32 -14.93
CA GLY A 26 -9.62 18.80 -13.70
C GLY A 26 -8.62 19.78 -13.11
N LEU A 27 -8.39 19.70 -11.80
CA LEU A 27 -7.52 20.62 -11.07
C LEU A 27 -6.12 20.74 -11.70
N LEU A 28 -5.50 19.62 -12.07
CA LEU A 28 -4.15 19.65 -12.66
C LEU A 28 -4.15 20.24 -14.07
N SER A 29 -5.16 19.94 -14.88
CA SER A 29 -5.31 20.53 -16.22
C SER A 29 -5.53 22.05 -16.16
N ALA A 30 -6.28 22.53 -15.15
CA ALA A 30 -6.55 23.94 -14.93
C ALA A 30 -5.29 24.70 -14.47
N ILE A 31 -4.50 24.11 -13.56
CA ILE A 31 -3.24 24.70 -13.09
C ILE A 31 -2.18 24.70 -14.20
N ALA A 32 -2.08 23.62 -14.97
CA ALA A 32 -1.11 23.51 -16.06
C ALA A 32 -1.47 24.36 -17.29
N GLY A 33 -2.73 24.83 -17.39
CA GLY A 33 -3.22 25.58 -18.55
C GLY A 33 -3.29 24.75 -19.84
N GLN A 34 -3.14 23.43 -19.75
CA GLN A 34 -3.13 22.50 -20.89
C GLN A 34 -3.84 21.19 -20.54
N ARG A 35 -4.32 20.50 -21.57
CA ARG A 35 -4.93 19.18 -21.44
C ARG A 35 -3.87 18.16 -20.99
N LEU A 36 -4.13 17.48 -19.88
CA LEU A 36 -3.24 16.46 -19.30
C LEU A 36 -3.89 15.09 -19.33
N GLU A 37 -3.41 14.21 -20.19
CA GLU A 37 -3.98 12.88 -20.41
C GLU A 37 -3.41 11.82 -19.46
N ILE A 38 -3.36 12.13 -18.15
CA ILE A 38 -2.69 11.29 -17.16
C ILE A 38 -3.35 9.90 -17.05
N LEU A 39 -4.68 9.86 -16.88
CA LEU A 39 -5.42 8.60 -16.76
C LEU A 39 -5.75 7.96 -18.12
N VAL A 40 -5.58 8.69 -19.21
CA VAL A 40 -5.88 8.23 -20.58
C VAL A 40 -4.64 7.62 -21.24
N SER A 41 -3.44 8.06 -20.85
CA SER A 41 -2.18 7.56 -21.38
C SER A 41 -1.76 6.25 -20.69
N PRO A 42 -1.50 5.15 -21.43
CA PRO A 42 -1.04 3.88 -20.84
C PRO A 42 0.26 3.99 -20.06
N THR A 43 1.11 4.96 -20.40
CA THR A 43 2.39 5.17 -19.71
C THR A 43 2.24 5.87 -18.36
N TRP A 44 1.23 6.74 -18.21
CA TRP A 44 1.03 7.55 -17.01
C TRP A 44 -0.08 7.06 -16.09
N ALA A 45 -1.04 6.28 -16.59
CA ALA A 45 -2.17 5.82 -15.80
C ALA A 45 -1.74 4.92 -14.62
N LEU A 46 -0.81 3.99 -14.85
CA LEU A 46 -0.32 3.10 -13.79
C LEU A 46 0.49 3.85 -12.71
N PRO A 47 1.48 4.69 -13.05
CA PRO A 47 2.15 5.53 -12.06
C PRO A 47 1.19 6.45 -11.28
N ALA A 48 0.20 7.04 -11.94
CA ALA A 48 -0.78 7.90 -11.29
C ALA A 48 -1.65 7.10 -10.31
N ALA A 49 -2.19 5.96 -10.73
CA ALA A 49 -2.97 5.08 -9.86
C ALA A 49 -2.14 4.59 -8.65
N ALA A 50 -0.89 4.16 -8.89
CA ALA A 50 0.03 3.74 -7.85
C ALA A 50 0.31 4.88 -6.85
N PHE A 51 0.49 6.12 -7.34
CA PHE A 51 0.67 7.28 -6.48
C PHE A 51 -0.52 7.49 -5.52
N VAL A 52 -1.77 7.45 -6.03
CA VAL A 52 -2.96 7.64 -5.17
C VAL A 52 -3.08 6.52 -4.14
N VAL A 53 -2.80 5.27 -4.54
CA VAL A 53 -2.79 4.11 -3.64
C VAL A 53 -1.75 4.28 -2.54
N ILE A 54 -0.50 4.61 -2.90
CA ILE A 54 0.59 4.81 -1.94
C ILE A 54 0.21 5.94 -1.00
N TRP A 55 -0.21 7.09 -1.52
CA TRP A 55 -0.61 8.27 -0.75
C TRP A 55 -1.73 7.96 0.26
N GLY A 56 -2.76 7.20 -0.15
CA GLY A 56 -3.84 6.77 0.74
C GLY A 56 -3.36 5.88 1.90
N ASN A 57 -2.31 5.08 1.67
CA ASN A 57 -1.77 4.15 2.66
C ASN A 57 -0.63 4.72 3.51
N VAL A 58 -0.10 5.91 3.20
CA VAL A 58 0.99 6.53 4.00
C VAL A 58 0.60 6.64 5.47
N GLY A 59 -0.65 7.01 5.77
CA GLY A 59 -1.14 7.17 7.14
C GLY A 59 -1.07 5.88 7.96
N TYR A 60 -1.49 4.76 7.36
CA TYR A 60 -1.41 3.43 7.97
C TYR A 60 0.03 3.05 8.29
N THR A 61 0.90 3.09 7.27
CA THR A 61 2.31 2.72 7.39
C THR A 61 3.03 3.58 8.43
N ALA A 62 2.85 4.90 8.38
CA ALA A 62 3.47 5.81 9.32
C ALA A 62 3.04 5.55 10.77
N LEU A 63 1.75 5.26 11.00
CA LEU A 63 1.23 5.01 12.34
C LEU A 63 1.90 3.78 12.98
N PHE A 64 2.01 2.67 12.24
CA PHE A 64 2.67 1.47 12.74
C PHE A 64 4.16 1.68 13.01
N PHE A 65 4.87 2.38 12.12
CA PHE A 65 6.29 2.68 12.35
C PHE A 65 6.52 3.62 13.53
N ILE A 66 5.64 4.62 13.73
CA ILE A 66 5.71 5.49 14.91
C ILE A 66 5.46 4.67 16.18
N ALA A 67 4.43 3.82 16.20
CA ALA A 67 4.16 2.94 17.35
C ALA A 67 5.34 2.01 17.64
N GLY A 68 5.93 1.40 16.61
CA GLY A 68 7.12 0.55 16.75
C GLY A 68 8.35 1.30 17.24
N LEU A 69 8.54 2.56 16.83
CA LEU A 69 9.62 3.41 17.33
C LEU A 69 9.40 3.80 18.80
N LEU A 70 8.15 4.05 19.21
CA LEU A 70 7.80 4.39 20.58
C LEU A 70 7.93 3.20 21.53
N SER A 71 7.82 1.96 21.04
CA SER A 71 8.05 0.76 21.86
C SER A 71 9.52 0.45 22.15
N ILE A 72 10.46 1.15 21.51
CA ILE A 72 11.90 0.95 21.76
C ILE A 72 12.26 1.56 23.12
N PRO A 73 12.78 0.77 24.08
CA PRO A 73 13.22 1.28 25.37
C PRO A 73 14.26 2.39 25.22
N LYS A 74 14.07 3.50 25.94
CA LYS A 74 14.97 4.66 25.84
C LYS A 74 16.34 4.35 26.42
N GLU A 75 16.37 3.47 27.41
CA GLU A 75 17.57 3.04 28.14
C GLU A 75 18.60 2.42 27.19
N LEU A 76 18.16 1.67 26.16
CA LEU A 76 19.06 1.10 25.14
C LEU A 76 19.71 2.17 24.27
N VAL A 77 18.98 3.26 23.97
CA VAL A 77 19.49 4.38 23.18
C VAL A 77 20.44 5.23 24.02
N GLU A 78 20.11 5.46 25.29
CA GLU A 78 20.95 6.20 26.23
C GLU A 78 22.26 5.46 26.51
N ALA A 79 22.21 4.14 26.77
CA ALA A 79 23.41 3.32 26.96
C ALA A 79 24.34 3.39 25.75
N ALA A 80 23.79 3.23 24.54
CA ALA A 80 24.58 3.33 23.31
C ALA A 80 25.20 4.73 23.12
N THR A 81 24.53 5.78 23.58
CA THR A 81 25.06 7.15 23.52
C THR A 81 26.23 7.33 24.50
N VAL A 82 26.14 6.74 25.70
CA VAL A 82 27.23 6.72 26.68
C VAL A 82 28.44 5.93 26.16
N ASP A 83 28.21 4.84 25.42
CA ASP A 83 29.25 4.05 24.74
C ASP A 83 29.86 4.75 23.51
N GLY A 84 29.45 5.98 23.21
CA GLY A 84 30.00 6.79 22.11
C GLY A 84 29.44 6.44 20.73
N ALA A 85 28.30 5.75 20.63
CA ALA A 85 27.67 5.46 19.36
C ALA A 85 27.09 6.73 18.72
N SER A 86 27.42 6.95 17.44
CA SER A 86 26.82 8.01 16.63
C SER A 86 25.35 7.74 16.31
N SER A 87 24.57 8.79 16.00
CA SER A 87 23.14 8.69 15.65
C SER A 87 22.87 7.70 14.50
N SER A 88 23.78 7.60 13.52
CA SER A 88 23.66 6.65 12.41
C SER A 88 23.85 5.20 12.89
N GLN A 89 24.83 4.96 13.78
CA GLN A 89 25.03 3.63 14.37
C GLN A 89 23.82 3.22 15.22
N ILE A 90 23.27 4.14 16.03
CA ILE A 90 22.06 3.90 16.82
C ILE A 90 20.88 3.55 15.89
N PHE A 91 20.69 4.29 14.79
CA PHE A 91 19.62 4.01 13.84
C PHE A 91 19.76 2.62 13.19
N TRP A 92 20.91 2.32 12.58
CA TRP A 92 21.09 1.09 11.80
C TRP A 92 21.32 -0.16 12.66
N ARG A 93 21.92 -0.04 13.84
CA ARG A 93 22.28 -1.19 14.70
C ARG A 93 21.31 -1.44 15.84
N ILE A 94 20.53 -0.43 16.26
CA ILE A 94 19.58 -0.58 17.38
C ILE A 94 18.15 -0.43 16.87
N LYS A 95 17.79 0.74 16.32
CA LYS A 95 16.39 1.02 15.94
C LYS A 95 15.90 0.12 14.80
N MET A 96 16.66 0.01 13.72
CA MET A 96 16.26 -0.79 12.55
C MET A 96 16.08 -2.28 12.87
N PRO A 97 16.98 -2.95 13.63
CA PRO A 97 16.76 -4.33 14.06
C PRO A 97 15.56 -4.51 14.99
N LEU A 98 15.34 -3.59 15.94
CA LEU A 98 14.20 -3.65 16.86
C LEU A 98 12.87 -3.38 16.16
N LEU A 99 12.87 -2.64 15.05
CA LEU A 99 11.68 -2.44 14.20
C LEU A 99 11.35 -3.61 13.28
N ARG A 100 12.16 -4.68 13.22
CA ARG A 100 11.92 -5.83 12.33
C ARG A 100 10.50 -6.43 12.47
N PRO A 101 9.91 -6.60 13.68
CA PRO A 101 8.54 -7.09 13.82
C PRO A 101 7.51 -6.14 13.20
N THR A 102 7.71 -4.81 13.34
CA THR A 102 6.86 -3.80 12.70
C THR A 102 6.99 -3.83 11.19
N PHE A 103 8.22 -3.93 10.67
CA PHE A 103 8.48 -4.09 9.23
C PHE A 103 7.78 -5.33 8.67
N PHE A 104 7.87 -6.46 9.38
CA PHE A 104 7.19 -7.69 8.99
C PHE A 104 5.68 -7.47 8.89
N PHE A 105 5.07 -6.98 9.97
CA PHE A 105 3.63 -6.76 10.04
C PHE A 105 3.15 -5.86 8.92
N VAL A 106 3.76 -4.67 8.78
CA VAL A 106 3.38 -3.69 7.75
C VAL A 106 3.60 -4.23 6.33
N SER A 107 4.65 -5.02 6.11
CA SER A 107 4.92 -5.60 4.79
C SER A 107 3.87 -6.65 4.42
N VAL A 108 3.49 -7.52 5.35
CA VAL A 108 2.46 -8.54 5.13
C VAL A 108 1.13 -7.88 4.85
N THR A 109 0.71 -6.94 5.70
CA THR A 109 -0.58 -6.27 5.53
C THR A 109 -0.62 -5.42 4.27
N SER A 110 0.45 -4.71 3.92
CA SER A 110 0.53 -3.93 2.68
C SER A 110 0.40 -4.79 1.43
N VAL A 111 1.03 -5.98 1.40
CA VAL A 111 0.88 -6.91 0.28
C VAL A 111 -0.58 -7.36 0.18
N ILE A 112 -1.19 -7.80 1.28
CA ILE A 112 -2.60 -8.21 1.30
C ILE A 112 -3.50 -7.06 0.81
N SER A 113 -3.25 -5.83 1.25
CA SER A 113 -3.99 -4.64 0.83
C SER A 113 -3.89 -4.42 -0.67
N VAL A 114 -2.69 -4.49 -1.27
CA VAL A 114 -2.48 -4.24 -2.71
C VAL A 114 -3.21 -5.27 -3.58
N PHE A 115 -3.20 -6.54 -3.21
CA PHE A 115 -3.94 -7.58 -3.93
C PHE A 115 -5.46 -7.42 -3.84
N ASN A 116 -5.96 -6.81 -2.77
CA ASN A 116 -7.38 -6.52 -2.58
C ASN A 116 -7.77 -5.10 -3.02
N LEU A 117 -6.90 -4.38 -3.74
CA LEU A 117 -7.25 -3.06 -4.28
C LEU A 117 -8.31 -3.21 -5.36
N PHE A 118 -9.56 -2.92 -5.02
CA PHE A 118 -10.66 -2.88 -5.97
C PHE A 118 -11.23 -1.46 -6.08
N ASP A 119 -11.75 -0.94 -4.97
CA ASP A 119 -12.53 0.32 -4.92
C ASP A 119 -11.80 1.48 -5.59
N GLN A 120 -10.51 1.62 -5.27
CA GLN A 120 -9.71 2.77 -5.71
C GLN A 120 -9.40 2.70 -7.20
N ILE A 121 -9.10 1.51 -7.75
CA ILE A 121 -8.89 1.30 -9.19
C ILE A 121 -10.21 1.44 -9.95
N TYR A 122 -11.29 0.89 -9.41
CA TYR A 122 -12.63 1.03 -9.98
C TYR A 122 -13.04 2.51 -10.11
N ALA A 123 -12.80 3.31 -9.07
CA ALA A 123 -13.14 4.74 -9.09
C ALA A 123 -12.19 5.60 -9.95
N LEU A 124 -10.90 5.22 -10.06
CA LEU A 124 -9.90 6.00 -10.80
C LEU A 124 -9.91 5.73 -12.30
N THR A 125 -9.80 4.46 -12.69
CA THR A 125 -9.47 4.08 -14.08
C THR A 125 -10.37 2.99 -14.62
N LYS A 126 -11.08 2.24 -13.77
CA LYS A 126 -11.80 1.01 -14.16
C LYS A 126 -10.87 0.04 -14.91
N GLY A 127 -9.63 -0.08 -14.46
CA GLY A 127 -8.60 -0.93 -15.07
C GLY A 127 -7.98 -0.38 -16.35
N GLY A 128 -8.43 0.76 -16.86
CA GLY A 128 -7.92 1.37 -18.09
C GLY A 128 -6.62 2.17 -17.94
N PRO A 129 -6.08 2.70 -19.06
CA PRO A 129 -6.47 2.43 -20.44
C PRO A 129 -5.97 1.03 -20.89
N ASP A 130 -6.72 0.34 -21.75
CA ASP A 130 -6.36 -0.98 -22.33
C ASP A 130 -5.92 -2.06 -21.31
N GLY A 131 -6.47 -2.03 -20.09
CA GLY A 131 -6.09 -2.98 -19.03
C GLY A 131 -4.77 -2.63 -18.31
N ALA A 132 -4.14 -1.50 -18.61
CA ALA A 132 -2.84 -1.12 -18.05
C ALA A 132 -2.83 -0.95 -16.52
N THR A 133 -4.01 -0.71 -15.92
CA THR A 133 -4.17 -0.62 -14.46
C THR A 133 -5.06 -1.72 -13.90
N GLU A 134 -5.34 -2.76 -14.69
CA GLU A 134 -6.17 -3.87 -14.27
C GLU A 134 -5.47 -4.67 -13.16
N VAL A 135 -6.21 -4.89 -12.08
CA VAL A 135 -5.78 -5.67 -10.91
C VAL A 135 -6.71 -6.87 -10.74
N LEU A 136 -6.19 -7.94 -10.15
CA LEU A 136 -6.92 -9.23 -10.07
C LEU A 136 -8.28 -9.10 -9.37
N ALA A 137 -8.35 -8.31 -8.28
CA ALA A 137 -9.61 -8.04 -7.58
C ALA A 137 -10.64 -7.33 -8.48
N TYR A 138 -10.21 -6.39 -9.33
CA TYR A 138 -11.08 -5.76 -10.31
C TYR A 138 -11.53 -6.74 -11.39
N LYS A 139 -10.63 -7.62 -11.86
CA LYS A 139 -10.98 -8.63 -12.86
C LYS A 139 -12.02 -9.63 -12.35
N ILE A 140 -11.90 -10.06 -11.09
CA ILE A 140 -12.89 -10.92 -10.43
C ILE A 140 -14.26 -10.23 -10.42
N TYR A 141 -14.30 -8.93 -10.10
CA TYR A 141 -15.54 -8.16 -10.12
C TYR A 141 -16.15 -8.09 -11.53
N GLN A 142 -15.35 -7.79 -12.56
CA GLN A 142 -15.83 -7.76 -13.95
C GLN A 142 -16.43 -9.11 -14.36
N GLU A 143 -15.73 -10.21 -14.08
CA GLU A 143 -16.22 -11.54 -14.44
C GLU A 143 -17.50 -11.89 -13.68
N ALA A 144 -17.60 -11.57 -12.39
CA ALA A 144 -18.78 -11.88 -11.58
C ALA A 144 -20.02 -11.05 -11.94
N PHE A 145 -19.84 -9.72 -12.08
CA PHE A 145 -20.96 -8.77 -12.10
C PHE A 145 -21.18 -8.08 -13.45
N GLU A 146 -20.13 -7.90 -14.26
CA GLU A 146 -20.29 -7.30 -15.60
C GLU A 146 -20.59 -8.37 -16.66
N THR A 147 -19.88 -9.50 -16.63
CA THR A 147 -20.09 -10.60 -17.58
C THR A 147 -21.05 -11.69 -17.09
N GLY A 148 -21.33 -11.74 -15.78
CA GLY A 148 -22.20 -12.76 -15.17
C GLY A 148 -21.58 -14.15 -15.02
N ASN A 149 -20.28 -14.31 -15.28
CA ASN A 149 -19.55 -15.58 -15.18
C ASN A 149 -19.10 -15.88 -13.75
N LEU A 150 -20.06 -16.13 -12.85
CA LEU A 150 -19.80 -16.40 -11.43
C LEU A 150 -18.83 -17.58 -11.20
N GLY A 151 -18.92 -18.63 -12.02
CA GLY A 151 -18.01 -19.79 -11.91
C GLY A 151 -16.55 -19.42 -12.18
N ARG A 152 -16.30 -18.58 -13.20
CA ARG A 152 -14.96 -18.11 -13.55
C ARG A 152 -14.41 -17.15 -12.49
N ALA A 153 -15.24 -16.23 -12.01
CA ALA A 153 -14.89 -15.33 -10.93
C ALA A 153 -14.54 -16.08 -9.63
N ALA A 154 -15.30 -17.13 -9.29
CA ALA A 154 -15.02 -17.97 -8.12
C ALA A 154 -13.66 -18.67 -8.22
N VAL A 155 -13.32 -19.24 -9.40
CA VAL A 155 -12.00 -19.85 -9.62
C VAL A 155 -10.89 -18.80 -9.47
N MET A 156 -11.04 -17.62 -10.07
CA MET A 156 -10.07 -16.54 -9.94
C MET A 156 -9.89 -16.09 -8.48
N ALA A 157 -10.97 -16.00 -7.69
CA ALA A 157 -10.92 -15.65 -6.27
C ALA A 157 -10.17 -16.71 -5.44
N VAL A 158 -10.40 -18.01 -5.70
CA VAL A 158 -9.68 -19.10 -5.05
C VAL A 158 -8.19 -19.05 -5.41
N VAL A 159 -7.85 -18.80 -6.67
CA VAL A 159 -6.45 -18.65 -7.09
C VAL A 159 -5.79 -17.45 -6.41
N MET A 160 -6.47 -16.31 -6.32
CA MET A 160 -5.98 -15.12 -5.60
C MET A 160 -5.72 -15.44 -4.13
N MET A 161 -6.64 -16.16 -3.47
CA MET A 161 -6.48 -16.60 -2.08
C MET A 161 -5.25 -17.51 -1.92
N LEU A 162 -5.04 -18.47 -2.82
CA LEU A 162 -3.87 -19.36 -2.77
C LEU A 162 -2.55 -18.60 -2.96
N ILE A 163 -2.51 -17.64 -3.89
CA ILE A 163 -1.35 -16.76 -4.10
C ILE A 163 -1.06 -15.96 -2.83
N LEU A 164 -2.08 -15.33 -2.25
CA LEU A 164 -1.94 -14.56 -1.01
C LEU A 164 -1.47 -15.43 0.15
N MET A 165 -2.00 -16.64 0.29
CA MET A 165 -1.57 -17.59 1.32
C MET A 165 -0.11 -17.98 1.13
N ALA A 166 0.31 -18.28 -0.10
CA ALA A 166 1.70 -18.62 -0.42
C ALA A 166 2.66 -17.46 -0.08
N ILE A 167 2.30 -16.22 -0.44
CA ILE A 167 3.12 -15.05 -0.13
C ILE A 167 3.20 -14.82 1.39
N THR A 168 2.07 -14.87 2.09
CA THR A 168 2.04 -14.70 3.55
C THR A 168 2.84 -15.77 4.28
N LEU A 169 2.76 -17.04 3.83
CA LEU A 169 3.57 -18.13 4.39
C LEU A 169 5.07 -17.91 4.12
N ALA A 170 5.44 -17.49 2.91
CA ALA A 170 6.83 -17.17 2.58
C ALA A 170 7.37 -16.01 3.44
N GLN A 171 6.59 -14.95 3.61
CA GLN A 171 6.92 -13.83 4.50
C GLN A 171 7.08 -14.31 5.96
N ASN A 172 6.15 -15.13 6.45
CA ASN A 172 6.22 -15.67 7.81
C ASN A 172 7.49 -16.51 8.02
N LEU A 173 7.81 -17.42 7.09
CA LEU A 173 9.02 -18.24 7.17
C LEU A 173 10.31 -17.41 7.17
N TYR A 174 10.38 -16.35 6.36
CA TYR A 174 11.53 -15.45 6.33
C TYR A 174 11.71 -14.67 7.65
N PHE A 175 10.63 -14.17 8.23
CA PHE A 175 10.69 -13.34 9.43
C PHE A 175 10.69 -14.12 10.76
N ARG A 176 10.20 -15.38 10.79
CA ARG A 176 10.16 -16.22 12.00
C ARG A 176 11.52 -16.38 12.68
N SER A 177 12.61 -16.37 11.91
CA SER A 177 13.99 -16.44 12.43
C SER A 177 14.50 -15.14 13.07
N ARG A 178 13.75 -14.03 12.96
CA ARG A 178 14.21 -12.66 13.28
C ARG A 178 13.31 -11.90 14.25
N THR A 179 12.20 -12.48 14.70
CA THR A 179 11.16 -11.80 15.51
C THR A 179 11.02 -12.30 16.94
N THR A 180 11.79 -13.31 17.37
CA THR A 180 11.77 -13.78 18.77
C THR A 180 12.63 -12.87 19.63
N TYR A 181 12.02 -11.83 20.20
CA TYR A 181 12.53 -11.19 21.41
C TYR A 181 11.44 -11.34 22.47
N GLU A 182 11.32 -12.55 23.03
CA GLU A 182 10.76 -12.66 24.36
C GLU A 182 11.78 -12.03 25.31
N LEU A 183 11.52 -10.78 25.67
CA LEU A 183 12.10 -10.17 26.87
C LEU A 183 11.39 -10.87 28.04
N VAL A 184 11.91 -12.03 28.43
CA VAL A 184 11.64 -12.65 29.73
C VAL A 184 12.46 -11.92 30.79
#